data_AF-A0A9R0Q6I9-F1
#
_entry.id   AF-A0A9R0Q6I9-F1
#
_cell.length_a   1.000
_cell.length_b   1.000
_cell.length_c   1.000
_cell.angle_alpha   90.00
_cell.angle_beta   90.00
_cell.angle_gamma   90.00
#
_symmetry.space_group_name_H-M   'P 1'
#
loop_
_entity.id
_entity.type
_entity.pdbx_description
1 polymer ?
#
loop_
_entity_poly.entity_id
_entity_poly.type
_entity_poly.pdbx_seq_one_letter_code
_entity_poly.pdbx_strand_id
1 'polypeptide(L)'
;MALGGGGTAAARRLRERRAVSVEYKRVPCEYARRRNLSVRVEERAPPGGLTIRFLYQGGQTDIVAVDVAAAGSSSWRSMTRERGGPAWSTGQAPAGPLQLRMVVTGGYDGKWVWAEGEVLPRRWAAGRVYDTGVQIADVALEGCSPCDAREWK
;
A
#
# COMPACT_ATOMS: atom_id res chain seq x y z
N MET A 1 28.24 -9.91 -12.37
CA MET A 1 27.92 -10.81 -13.49
C MET A 1 26.97 -11.88 -12.94
N ALA A 2 25.66 -11.70 -13.11
CA ALA A 2 24.68 -12.73 -12.75
C ALA A 2 24.39 -13.55 -14.01
N LEU A 3 24.66 -14.85 -13.95
CA LEU A 3 24.39 -15.78 -15.04
C LEU A 3 22.86 -15.91 -15.19
N GLY A 4 22.31 -15.25 -16.21
CA GLY A 4 20.90 -15.40 -16.59
C GLY A 4 20.66 -16.83 -17.08
N GLY A 5 20.00 -17.64 -16.27
CA GLY A 5 19.53 -18.96 -16.68
C GLY A 5 18.59 -18.83 -17.87
N GLY A 6 18.90 -19.53 -18.97
CA GLY A 6 18.06 -19.55 -20.16
C GLY A 6 16.67 -20.08 -19.84
N GLY A 7 15.65 -19.23 -19.99
CA GLY A 7 14.25 -19.62 -19.77
C GLY A 7 13.83 -20.77 -20.70
N THR A 8 12.92 -21.62 -20.23
CA THR A 8 12.44 -22.80 -20.97
C THR A 8 11.85 -22.43 -22.33
N ALA A 9 11.85 -23.38 -23.29
CA ALA A 9 11.25 -23.17 -24.60
C ALA A 9 9.78 -22.73 -24.53
N ALA A 10 9.03 -23.20 -23.52
CA ALA A 10 7.67 -22.78 -23.24
C ALA A 10 7.60 -21.31 -22.79
N ALA A 11 8.47 -20.88 -21.87
CA ALA A 11 8.54 -19.48 -21.43
C ALA A 11 8.89 -18.53 -22.59
N ARG A 12 9.77 -18.96 -23.51
CA ARG A 12 10.09 -18.20 -24.72
C ARG A 12 8.88 -18.05 -25.64
N ARG A 13 8.17 -19.15 -25.94
CA ARG A 13 6.95 -19.13 -26.77
C ARG A 13 5.84 -18.27 -26.17
N LEU A 14 5.70 -18.25 -24.84
CA LEU A 14 4.73 -17.38 -24.17
C LEU A 14 5.06 -15.89 -24.36
N ARG A 15 6.35 -15.52 -24.25
CA ARG A 15 6.82 -14.14 -24.46
C ARG A 15 6.61 -13.63 -25.89
N GLU A 16 6.58 -14.53 -26.88
CA GLU A 16 6.33 -14.19 -28.28
C GLU A 16 4.85 -13.89 -28.56
N ARG A 17 3.93 -14.25 -27.66
CA ARG A 17 2.50 -13.93 -27.79
C ARG A 17 2.22 -12.49 -27.37
N ARG A 18 1.45 -11.77 -28.17
CA ARG A 18 1.01 -10.39 -27.86
C ARG A 18 -0.10 -10.33 -26.81
N ALA A 19 -0.93 -11.36 -26.76
CA ALA A 19 -2.02 -11.50 -25.80
C ALA A 19 -2.27 -12.99 -25.53
N VAL A 20 -2.71 -13.28 -24.31
CA VAL A 20 -3.15 -14.60 -23.88
C VAL A 20 -4.36 -14.45 -22.98
N SER A 21 -5.28 -15.40 -23.06
CA SER A 21 -6.36 -15.50 -22.08
C SER A 21 -5.78 -16.00 -20.77
N VAL A 22 -6.16 -15.36 -19.67
CA VAL A 22 -5.73 -15.73 -18.32
C VAL A 22 -6.94 -15.75 -17.40
N GLU A 23 -6.93 -16.70 -16.47
CA GLU A 23 -7.79 -16.68 -15.30
C GLU A 23 -6.99 -16.06 -14.15
N TYR A 24 -7.66 -15.26 -13.32
CA TYR A 24 -7.01 -14.61 -12.18
C TYR A 24 -7.96 -14.54 -11.00
N LYS A 25 -7.37 -14.57 -9.81
CA LYS A 25 -8.06 -14.40 -8.53
C LYS A 25 -7.22 -13.46 -7.68
N ARG A 26 -7.86 -12.53 -6.99
CA ARG A 26 -7.16 -11.69 -6.01
C ARG A 26 -6.75 -12.58 -4.84
N VAL A 27 -5.48 -12.51 -4.44
CA VAL A 27 -4.93 -13.25 -3.30
C VAL A 27 -4.30 -12.29 -2.31
N PRO A 28 -4.15 -12.67 -1.03
CA PRO A 28 -3.44 -11.85 -0.05
C PRO A 28 -1.99 -11.56 -0.48
N CYS A 29 -1.58 -10.30 -0.37
CA CYS A 29 -0.19 -9.90 -0.56
C CYS A 29 0.64 -10.26 0.68
N GLU A 30 1.66 -11.09 0.49
CA GLU A 30 2.65 -11.43 1.52
C GLU A 30 4.03 -10.88 1.14
N TYR A 31 4.65 -10.11 2.03
CA TYR A 31 5.98 -9.57 1.81
C TYR A 31 7.02 -10.30 2.65
N ALA A 32 8.18 -10.56 2.02
CA ALA A 32 9.29 -11.27 2.64
C ALA A 32 9.64 -10.67 4.01
N ARG A 33 9.92 -11.55 4.97
CA ARG A 33 10.23 -11.20 6.38
C ARG A 33 9.10 -10.45 7.10
N ARG A 34 7.84 -10.61 6.69
CA ARG A 34 6.67 -9.93 7.28
C ARG A 34 6.89 -8.42 7.36
N ARG A 35 7.29 -7.83 6.24
CA ARG A 35 7.56 -6.39 6.16
C ARG A 35 6.30 -5.61 6.52
N ASN A 36 6.45 -4.58 7.34
CA ASN A 36 5.35 -3.69 7.69
C ASN A 36 4.96 -2.84 6.49
N LEU A 37 3.76 -2.26 6.56
CA LEU A 37 3.37 -1.16 5.71
C LEU A 37 4.43 -0.05 5.82
N SER A 38 4.85 0.47 4.69
CA SER A 38 5.79 1.59 4.64
C SER A 38 5.20 2.74 3.86
N VAL A 39 5.69 3.93 4.13
CA VAL A 39 5.30 5.15 3.45
C VAL A 39 6.49 5.73 2.72
N ARG A 40 6.36 5.96 1.42
CA ARG A 40 7.32 6.75 0.65
C ARG A 40 6.79 8.17 0.49
N VAL A 41 7.63 9.15 0.82
CA VAL A 41 7.35 10.56 0.50
C VAL A 41 7.64 10.78 -0.98
N GLU A 42 6.65 11.26 -1.73
CA GLU A 42 6.80 11.52 -3.16
C GLU A 42 7.56 12.84 -3.40
N GLU A 43 8.27 12.91 -4.52
CA GLU A 43 9.07 14.09 -4.87
C GLU A 43 8.20 15.29 -5.26
N ARG A 44 7.03 15.01 -5.83
CA ARG A 44 6.06 16.02 -6.22
C ARG A 44 5.01 16.17 -5.14
N ALA A 45 5.24 17.15 -4.26
CA ALA A 45 4.26 17.62 -3.28
C ALA A 45 3.90 19.09 -3.53
N PRO A 46 2.66 19.51 -3.21
CA PRO A 46 2.32 20.92 -3.22
C PRO A 46 3.18 21.70 -2.20
N PRO A 47 3.47 22.99 -2.42
CA PRO A 47 4.22 23.81 -1.46
C PRO A 47 3.58 23.79 -0.07
N GLY A 48 4.36 23.48 0.96
CA GLY A 48 3.84 23.35 2.35
C GLY A 48 2.97 22.10 2.58
N GLY A 49 2.83 21.25 1.57
CA GLY A 49 2.06 20.03 1.63
C GLY A 49 2.92 18.78 1.76
N LEU A 50 2.24 17.65 1.66
CA LEU A 50 2.82 16.31 1.75
C LEU A 50 2.11 15.43 0.74
N THR A 51 2.89 14.69 -0.05
CA THR A 51 2.38 13.61 -0.90
C THR A 51 3.09 12.33 -0.51
N ILE A 52 2.33 11.27 -0.27
CA ILE A 52 2.85 9.97 0.12
C ILE A 52 2.23 8.85 -0.69
N ARG A 53 2.94 7.73 -0.82
CA ARG A 53 2.32 6.47 -1.22
C ARG A 53 2.68 5.35 -0.26
N PHE A 54 1.76 4.40 -0.13
CA PHE A 54 1.98 3.21 0.65
C PHE A 54 2.74 2.16 -0.15
N LEU A 55 3.62 1.45 0.55
CA LEU A 55 4.37 0.30 0.06
C LEU A 55 4.12 -0.86 1.00
N TYR A 56 4.26 -2.07 0.49
CA TYR A 56 4.14 -3.29 1.31
C TYR A 56 2.78 -3.42 2.01
N GLN A 57 1.71 -2.97 1.34
CA GLN A 57 0.35 -3.17 1.83
C GLN A 57 0.00 -4.66 1.77
N GLY A 58 -0.07 -5.29 2.93
CA GLY A 58 -0.30 -6.71 3.08
C GLY A 58 -1.78 -7.11 3.07
N GLY A 59 -2.00 -8.41 3.02
CA GLY A 59 -3.33 -9.00 2.96
C GLY A 59 -4.01 -8.76 1.61
N GLN A 60 -5.29 -9.09 1.55
CA GLN A 60 -6.15 -8.87 0.40
C GLN A 60 -6.98 -7.61 0.63
N THR A 61 -6.31 -6.48 0.77
CA THR A 61 -6.92 -5.25 1.30
C THR A 61 -6.79 -4.05 0.39
N ASP A 62 -7.58 -3.01 0.64
CA ASP A 62 -7.49 -1.68 0.03
C ASP A 62 -7.44 -0.60 1.12
N ILE A 63 -6.60 0.42 0.93
CA ILE A 63 -6.61 1.65 1.72
C ILE A 63 -7.56 2.64 1.04
N VAL A 64 -8.61 3.06 1.74
CA VAL A 64 -9.71 3.87 1.17
C VAL A 64 -9.84 5.26 1.77
N ALA A 65 -9.21 5.52 2.92
CA ALA A 65 -9.09 6.85 3.50
C ALA A 65 -7.79 6.96 4.30
N VAL A 66 -7.19 8.15 4.33
CA VAL A 66 -5.92 8.40 5.01
C VAL A 66 -6.02 9.76 5.69
N ASP A 67 -5.64 9.81 6.96
CA ASP A 67 -5.49 11.06 7.69
C ASP A 67 -4.07 11.21 8.25
N VAL A 68 -3.63 12.46 8.37
CA VAL A 68 -2.36 12.86 8.95
C VAL A 68 -2.57 13.85 10.09
N ALA A 69 -1.78 13.71 11.15
CA ALA A 69 -1.73 14.64 12.26
C ALA A 69 -0.29 14.84 12.72
N ALA A 70 -0.03 15.94 13.43
CA ALA A 70 1.18 16.05 14.23
C ALA A 70 1.16 14.95 15.32
N ALA A 71 2.31 14.36 15.63
CA ALA A 71 2.42 13.33 16.67
C ALA A 71 1.92 13.87 18.01
N GLY A 72 1.07 13.08 18.70
CA GLY A 72 0.42 13.49 19.95
C GLY A 72 -0.78 14.43 19.80
N SER A 73 -1.12 14.86 18.58
CA SER A 73 -2.31 15.67 18.31
C SER A 73 -3.54 14.80 18.03
N SER A 74 -4.72 15.27 18.46
CA SER A 74 -6.02 14.73 18.05
C SER A 74 -6.61 15.44 16.82
N SER A 75 -5.91 16.45 16.27
CA SER A 75 -6.34 17.20 15.09
C SER A 75 -5.90 16.50 13.81
N TRP A 76 -6.74 15.58 13.33
CA TRP A 76 -6.53 14.83 12.10
C TRP A 76 -6.97 15.62 10.87
N ARG A 77 -6.14 15.58 9.83
CA ARG A 77 -6.43 16.16 8.52
C ARG A 77 -6.53 15.05 7.49
N SER A 78 -7.63 15.03 6.74
CA SER A 78 -7.78 14.05 5.68
C SER A 78 -6.87 14.35 4.49
N MET A 79 -6.38 13.29 3.87
CA MET A 79 -5.58 13.32 2.66
C MET A 79 -6.45 12.93 1.46
N THR A 80 -6.16 13.53 0.31
CA THR A 80 -6.87 13.29 -0.94
C THR A 80 -6.11 12.28 -1.77
N ARG A 81 -6.79 11.25 -2.29
CA ARG A 81 -6.17 10.32 -3.24
C ARG A 81 -5.89 11.04 -4.56
N GLU A 82 -4.64 10.99 -4.99
CA GLU A 82 -4.21 11.59 -6.26
C GLU A 82 -4.87 10.89 -7.45
N ARG A 83 -5.31 11.67 -8.44
CA ARG A 83 -5.94 11.13 -9.63
C ARG A 83 -4.92 10.31 -10.44
N GLY A 84 -5.30 9.10 -10.85
CA GLY A 84 -4.47 8.24 -11.68
C GLY A 84 -3.30 7.56 -10.97
N GLY A 85 -3.25 7.59 -9.62
CA GLY A 85 -2.15 6.98 -8.87
C GLY A 85 -2.54 6.45 -7.49
N PRO A 86 -1.61 5.74 -6.82
CA PRO A 86 -1.80 5.22 -5.46
C PRO A 86 -1.40 6.23 -4.37
N ALA A 87 -1.03 7.45 -4.76
CA ALA A 87 -0.55 8.47 -3.84
C ALA A 87 -1.72 9.20 -3.16
N TRP A 88 -1.43 9.74 -1.98
CA TRP A 88 -2.32 10.55 -1.15
C TRP A 88 -1.63 11.86 -0.84
N SER A 89 -2.34 12.97 -0.92
CA SER A 89 -1.76 14.29 -0.68
C SER A 89 -2.58 15.16 0.25
N THR A 90 -1.90 16.12 0.86
CA THR A 90 -2.52 17.25 1.53
C THR A 90 -1.76 18.52 1.17
N GLY A 91 -2.49 19.61 0.94
CA GLY A 91 -1.90 20.93 0.69
C GLY A 91 -1.34 21.61 1.93
N GLN A 92 -1.68 21.10 3.12
CA GLN A 92 -1.26 21.68 4.40
C GLN A 92 -0.79 20.58 5.34
N ALA A 93 0.49 20.23 5.24
CA ALA A 93 1.08 19.25 6.14
C ALA A 93 1.16 19.84 7.57
N PRO A 94 0.79 19.07 8.63
CA PRO A 94 1.00 19.51 10.00
C PRO A 94 2.49 19.80 10.27
N ALA A 95 2.78 20.67 11.23
CA ALA A 95 4.15 20.94 11.63
C ALA A 95 4.69 19.86 12.58
N GLY A 96 5.98 19.53 12.44
CA GLY A 96 6.67 18.60 13.32
C GLY A 96 6.58 17.13 12.88
N PRO A 97 6.92 16.20 13.78
CA PRO A 97 6.67 14.77 13.60
C PRO A 97 5.23 14.46 13.20
N LEU A 98 5.03 13.51 12.28
CA LEU A 98 3.71 13.16 11.77
C LEU A 98 3.36 11.71 12.10
N GLN A 99 2.10 11.52 12.49
CA GLN A 99 1.45 10.22 12.63
C GLN A 99 0.39 10.06 11.53
N LEU A 100 0.10 8.81 11.18
CA LEU A 100 -0.86 8.45 10.14
C LEU A 100 -1.87 7.45 10.68
N ARG A 101 -3.11 7.61 10.22
CA ARG A 101 -4.14 6.58 10.32
C ARG A 101 -4.79 6.38 8.96
N MET A 102 -5.26 5.19 8.70
CA MET A 102 -5.96 4.87 7.46
C MET A 102 -7.12 3.92 7.71
N VAL A 103 -8.12 4.00 6.83
CA VAL A 103 -9.18 3.00 6.75
C VAL A 103 -8.75 1.93 5.76
N VAL A 104 -8.74 0.68 6.23
CA VAL A 104 -8.42 -0.50 5.43
C VAL A 104 -9.69 -1.34 5.29
N THR A 105 -9.97 -1.80 4.07
CA THR A 105 -11.07 -2.73 3.77
C THR A 105 -10.53 -4.03 3.17
N GLY A 106 -11.17 -5.15 3.52
CA GLY A 106 -11.04 -6.45 2.84
C GLY A 106 -12.34 -6.85 2.13
N GLY A 107 -13.17 -5.91 1.72
CA GLY A 107 -14.49 -6.21 1.16
C GLY A 107 -15.50 -5.12 1.50
N TYR A 108 -16.55 -5.48 2.24
CA TYR A 108 -17.65 -4.56 2.52
C TYR A 108 -17.35 -3.60 3.68
N ASP A 109 -16.70 -4.08 4.75
CA ASP A 109 -16.43 -3.27 5.95
C ASP A 109 -15.01 -2.67 5.94
N GLY A 110 -14.91 -1.42 6.42
CA GLY A 110 -13.65 -0.73 6.65
C GLY A 110 -13.30 -0.64 8.13
N LYS A 111 -12.03 -0.85 8.48
CA LYS A 111 -11.51 -0.64 9.84
C LYS A 111 -10.44 0.42 9.87
N TRP A 112 -10.40 1.20 10.94
CA TRP A 112 -9.28 2.08 11.20
C TRP A 112 -8.06 1.27 11.66
N VAL A 113 -6.92 1.59 11.06
CA VAL A 113 -5.60 1.17 11.50
C VAL A 113 -4.73 2.42 11.62
N TRP A 114 -3.82 2.44 12.58
CA TRP A 114 -2.96 3.59 12.85
C TRP A 114 -1.57 3.12 13.24
N ALA A 115 -0.57 3.93 12.95
CA ALA A 115 0.75 3.73 13.51
C ALA A 115 0.70 4.08 15.01
N GLU A 116 1.32 3.26 15.86
CA GLU A 116 1.39 3.53 17.31
C GLU A 116 2.28 4.74 17.65
N GLY A 117 3.13 5.16 16.71
CA GLY A 117 4.06 6.27 16.88
C GLY A 117 4.21 7.17 15.65
N GLU A 118 5.24 7.99 15.71
CA GLU A 118 5.67 8.85 14.61
C GLU A 118 6.08 8.02 13.39
N VAL A 119 5.48 8.29 12.24
CA VAL A 119 5.85 7.69 10.95
C VAL A 119 6.84 8.57 10.20
N LEU A 120 6.57 9.88 10.14
CA LEU A 120 7.45 10.83 9.44
C LEU A 120 8.11 11.76 10.44
N PRO A 121 9.46 11.86 10.43
CA PRO A 121 10.16 12.78 11.31
C PRO A 121 10.02 14.22 10.90
N ARG A 122 10.28 15.13 11.84
CA ARG A 122 10.22 16.58 11.62
C ARG A 122 10.95 17.03 10.34
N ARG A 123 12.06 16.35 10.00
CA ARG A 123 12.83 16.57 8.78
C ARG A 123 12.75 15.36 7.86
N TRP A 124 11.54 14.97 7.50
CA TRP A 124 11.32 13.99 6.43
C TRP A 124 11.85 14.56 5.09
N ALA A 125 12.27 13.65 4.21
CA ALA A 125 12.79 14.00 2.88
C ALA A 125 12.01 13.27 1.78
N ALA A 126 11.84 13.96 0.65
CA ALA A 126 11.31 13.40 -0.58
C ALA A 126 12.12 12.18 -1.04
N GLY A 127 11.42 11.21 -1.62
CA GLY A 127 11.99 9.94 -2.10
C GLY A 127 12.39 8.95 -1.01
N ARG A 128 12.35 9.33 0.28
CA ARG A 128 12.63 8.41 1.39
C ARG A 128 11.42 7.56 1.75
N VAL A 129 11.71 6.38 2.28
CA VAL A 129 10.74 5.40 2.76
C VAL A 129 10.86 5.32 4.28
N TYR A 130 9.71 5.32 4.97
CA TYR A 130 9.59 5.24 6.42
C TYR A 130 8.69 4.04 6.78
N ASP A 131 9.09 3.26 7.77
CA ASP A 131 8.32 2.14 8.28
C ASP A 131 7.20 2.66 9.19
N THR A 132 5.98 2.14 9.10
CA THR A 132 4.87 2.59 9.95
C THR A 132 4.71 1.76 11.21
N GLY A 133 5.40 0.62 11.33
CA GLY A 133 5.12 -0.39 12.37
C GLY A 133 3.82 -1.17 12.16
N VAL A 134 2.97 -0.78 11.20
CA VAL A 134 1.65 -1.40 10.99
C VAL A 134 1.78 -2.63 10.10
N GLN A 135 1.23 -3.75 10.57
CA GLN A 135 1.07 -4.96 9.77
C GLN A 135 -0.40 -5.16 9.38
N ILE A 136 -0.66 -5.48 8.11
CA ILE A 136 -2.00 -5.74 7.58
C ILE A 136 -1.99 -7.13 6.96
N ALA A 137 -2.88 -8.01 7.41
CA ALA A 137 -2.95 -9.39 6.95
C ALA A 137 -4.38 -9.87 6.66
N ASP A 138 -5.36 -8.96 6.70
CA ASP A 138 -6.77 -9.28 6.46
C ASP A 138 -6.97 -9.90 5.07
N VAL A 139 -7.78 -10.95 5.02
CA VAL A 139 -8.16 -11.66 3.79
C VAL A 139 -9.58 -11.28 3.44
N ALA A 140 -9.85 -11.05 2.16
CA ALA A 140 -11.15 -10.55 1.77
C ALA A 140 -12.23 -11.62 1.92
N LEU A 141 -13.40 -11.22 2.41
CA LEU A 141 -14.56 -12.11 2.39
C LEU A 141 -15.05 -12.21 0.95
N GLU A 142 -15.13 -13.44 0.43
CA GLU A 142 -15.67 -13.70 -0.89
C GLU A 142 -17.21 -13.74 -0.84
N GLY A 143 -17.88 -12.97 -1.71
CA GLY A 143 -19.34 -12.88 -1.78
C GLY A 143 -20.03 -14.08 -2.46
N CYS A 144 -19.38 -15.23 -2.53
CA CYS A 144 -19.92 -16.45 -3.15
C CYS A 144 -20.33 -17.49 -2.09
N SER A 145 -21.27 -18.37 -2.44
CA SER A 145 -21.55 -19.55 -1.63
C SER A 145 -22.07 -20.70 -2.52
N PRO A 146 -21.36 -21.85 -2.58
CA PRO A 146 -20.03 -22.10 -2.02
C PRO A 146 -18.94 -21.39 -2.84
N CYS A 147 -18.02 -20.68 -2.18
CA CYS A 147 -16.85 -20.14 -2.86
C CYS A 147 -15.87 -21.25 -3.26
N ASP A 148 -15.16 -21.01 -4.35
CA ASP A 148 -14.05 -21.86 -4.73
C ASP A 148 -12.87 -21.63 -3.77
N ALA A 149 -12.83 -22.45 -2.72
CA ALA A 149 -11.76 -22.50 -1.74
C ALA A 149 -10.57 -23.36 -2.21
N ARG A 150 -10.57 -23.86 -3.47
CA ARG A 150 -9.45 -24.66 -3.97
C ARG A 150 -8.21 -23.79 -4.06
N GLU A 151 -7.09 -24.31 -3.56
CA GLU A 151 -5.77 -23.78 -3.89
C GLU A 151 -5.55 -23.99 -5.39
N TRP A 152 -5.33 -22.90 -6.12
CA TRP A 152 -4.98 -22.97 -7.53
C TRP A 152 -3.58 -23.60 -7.61
N LYS A 153 -3.49 -24.83 -8.15
CA LYS A 153 -2.24 -25.56 -8.36
C LYS A 153 -1.58 -25.17 -9.67
#